data_AF-A0A3C1SUC9-F1
#
_entry.id   AF-A0A3C1SUC9-F1
#
_cell.length_a   1.000
_cell.length_b   1.000
_cell.length_c   1.000
_cell.angle_alpha   90.00
_cell.angle_beta   90.00
_cell.angle_gamma   90.00
#
_symmetry.space_group_name_H-M   'P 1'
#
loop_
_entity.id
_entity.type
_entity.pdbx_description
1 polymer ?
#
loop_
_entity_poly.entity_id
_entity_poly.type
_entity_poly.pdbx_seq_one_letter_code
_entity_poly.pdbx_strand_id
1 'polypeptide(L)' 'MNACDLNSVIEYFGGVAKVAAALGIRSQAVSQWKKVPPRRALEIEKITQGKLRVLDSKPIHIHQPECRTAPSQETAA' A
#
# COMPACT_ATOMS: atom_id res chain seq x y z
N MET A 1 3.68 -1.07 -22.98
CA MET A 1 3.11 -0.17 -21.96
C MET A 1 3.07 -0.98 -20.67
N ASN A 2 3.98 -0.72 -19.73
CA ASN A 2 4.37 -1.67 -18.70
C ASN A 2 3.57 -1.50 -17.40
N ALA A 3 3.29 -2.62 -16.74
CA ALA A 3 2.37 -2.75 -15.63
C ALA A 3 2.71 -1.88 -14.39
N CYS A 4 1.66 -1.22 -13.88
CA CYS A 4 1.59 -0.53 -12.59
C CYS A 4 2.52 0.68 -12.42
N ASP A 5 2.48 1.58 -13.40
CA ASP A 5 3.14 2.89 -13.32
C ASP A 5 2.48 3.77 -12.25
N LEU A 6 3.31 4.41 -11.42
CA LEU A 6 2.84 5.33 -10.39
C LEU A 6 2.05 6.49 -10.99
N ASN A 7 2.43 6.96 -12.19
CA ASN A 7 1.76 8.07 -12.84
C ASN A 7 0.32 7.72 -13.21
N SER A 8 0.05 6.53 -13.75
CA SER A 8 -1.32 6.09 -14.04
C SER A 8 -2.20 6.03 -12.79
N VAL A 9 -1.63 5.65 -11.65
CA VAL A 9 -2.33 5.69 -10.36
C VAL A 9 -2.58 7.15 -9.97
N ILE A 10 -1.57 8.02 -10.04
CA ILE A 10 -1.72 9.45 -9.69
C ILE A 10 -2.79 10.12 -10.58
N GLU A 11 -2.78 9.86 -11.88
CA GLU A 11 -3.77 10.40 -12.83
C GLU A 11 -5.18 9.89 -12.53
N TYR A 12 -5.35 8.59 -12.26
CA TYR A 12 -6.65 8.02 -11.91
C TYR A 12 -7.22 8.63 -10.63
N PHE A 13 -6.41 8.77 -9.59
CA PHE A 13 -6.84 9.37 -8.33
C PHE A 13 -6.91 10.91 -8.42
N GLY A 14 -6.26 11.53 -9.40
CA GLY A 14 -6.17 12.98 -9.54
C GLY A 14 -5.21 13.64 -8.55
N GLY A 15 -4.13 12.94 -8.18
CA GLY A 15 -3.03 13.50 -7.40
C GLY A 15 -2.46 12.58 -6.32
N VAL A 16 -1.19 12.82 -5.96
CA VAL A 16 -0.44 12.09 -4.93
C VAL A 16 -1.14 12.14 -3.57
N ALA A 17 -1.72 13.29 -3.21
CA ALA A 17 -2.42 13.48 -1.95
C ALA A 17 -3.66 12.58 -1.82
N LYS A 18 -4.40 12.36 -2.92
CA LYS A 18 -5.57 11.50 -2.93
C LYS A 18 -5.20 10.02 -2.83
N VAL A 19 -4.12 9.60 -3.49
CA VAL A 19 -3.55 8.25 -3.34
C VAL A 19 -3.12 8.02 -1.89
N ALA A 20 -2.43 9.00 -1.30
CA ALA A 20 -1.96 8.93 0.08
C ALA A 20 -3.12 8.86 1.08
N ALA A 21 -4.16 9.68 0.89
CA ALA A 21 -5.37 9.67 1.70
C ALA A 21 -6.15 8.34 1.58
N ALA A 22 -6.28 7.80 0.36
CA ALA A 22 -6.95 6.52 0.13
C ALA A 22 -6.23 5.34 0.81
N LEU A 23 -4.90 5.41 0.93
CA LEU A 23 -4.07 4.39 1.58
C LEU A 23 -3.77 4.69 3.05
N GLY A 24 -4.19 5.83 3.59
CA GLY A 24 -3.88 6.24 4.96
C GLY A 24 -2.39 6.45 5.24
N ILE A 25 -1.62 6.87 4.23
CA ILE A 25 -0.16 7.12 4.35
C ILE A 25 0.19 8.58 4.10
N ARG A 26 1.43 8.97 4.40
CA ARG A 26 1.94 10.30 4.08
C ARG A 26 2.24 10.45 2.59
N SER A 27 1.99 11.62 2.03
CA SER A 27 2.26 11.97 0.63
C SER A 27 3.74 11.74 0.25
N GLN A 28 4.66 12.03 1.18
CA GLN A 28 6.10 11.76 1.01
C GLN A 28 6.37 10.28 0.70
N ALA A 29 5.65 9.34 1.30
CA ALA A 29 5.85 7.92 1.05
C ALA A 29 5.51 7.56 -0.40
N VAL A 30 4.45 8.16 -0.97
CA VAL A 30 4.05 7.95 -2.36
C VAL A 30 5.08 8.53 -3.33
N SER A 31 5.63 9.72 -3.03
CA SER A 31 6.67 10.35 -3.85
C SER A 31 7.99 9.59 -3.85
N GLN A 32 8.28 8.79 -2.83
CA GLN A 32 9.48 7.95 -2.76
C GLN A 32 9.35 6.65 -3.55
N TRP A 33 8.18 6.31 -4.07
CA TRP A 33 8.00 5.09 -4.85
C TRP A 33 8.55 5.25 -6.25
N LYS A 34 9.61 4.49 -6.58
CA LYS A 34 10.03 4.31 -7.99
C LYS A 34 9.01 3.49 -8.78
N LYS A 35 8.37 2.52 -8.12
CA LYS A 35 7.28 1.67 -8.63
C LYS A 35 6.32 1.38 -7.47
N VAL A 36 5.03 1.23 -7.76
CA VAL A 36 4.04 0.89 -6.73
C VAL A 36 4.39 -0.48 -6.11
N PRO A 37 4.61 -0.57 -4.80
CA PRO A 37 4.95 -1.84 -4.16
C PRO A 37 3.75 -2.80 -4.17
N PRO A 38 3.97 -4.12 -4.26
CA PRO A 38 2.91 -5.11 -4.51
C PRO A 38 1.80 -5.08 -3.46
N ARG A 39 2.18 -4.92 -2.18
CA ARG A 39 1.21 -4.82 -1.09
C ARG A 39 0.24 -3.64 -1.26
N ARG A 40 0.74 -2.48 -1.70
CA ARG A 40 -0.06 -1.28 -1.93
C ARG A 40 -0.86 -1.37 -3.21
N ALA A 41 -0.31 -2.03 -4.21
CA ALA A 41 -0.99 -2.28 -5.46
C ALA A 41 -2.27 -3.12 -5.22
N LEU A 42 -2.24 -4.14 -4.36
CA LEU A 42 -3.42 -4.90 -3.95
C LEU A 42 -4.45 -4.05 -3.20
N GLU A 43 -4.01 -3.15 -2.31
CA GLU A 43 -4.91 -2.22 -1.63
C GLU A 43 -5.57 -1.26 -2.63
N ILE A 44 -4.80 -0.72 -3.57
CA ILE A 44 -5.30 0.13 -4.66
C ILE A 44 -6.31 -0.65 -5.52
N GLU A 45 -6.05 -1.91 -5.86
CA GLU A 45 -6.98 -2.74 -6.64
C GLU A 45 -8.31 -2.94 -5.91
N LYS A 46 -8.28 -3.17 -4.59
CA LYS A 46 -9.48 -3.26 -3.74
C LYS A 46 -10.26 -1.94 -3.72
N ILE A 47 -9.56 -0.80 -3.55
CA ILE A 47 -10.18 0.53 -3.53
C ILE A 47 -10.75 0.91 -4.89
N THR A 48 -10.08 0.52 -5.98
CA THR A 48 -10.49 0.82 -7.36
C THR A 48 -11.45 -0.23 -7.95
N GLN A 49 -11.85 -1.23 -7.16
CA GLN A 49 -12.75 -2.33 -7.57
C GLN A 49 -12.32 -3.00 -8.89
N GLY A 50 -11.02 -3.20 -9.07
CA GLY A 50 -10.47 -3.85 -10.26
C GLY A 50 -10.36 -2.98 -11.51
N LYS A 51 -10.61 -1.66 -11.43
CA LYS A 51 -10.34 -0.72 -12.54
C LYS A 51 -8.85 -0.58 -12.85
N LEU A 52 -7.98 -0.79 -11.87
CA LEU A 52 -6.53 -0.77 -12.01
C LEU A 52 -6.00 -2.19 -11.75
N ARG A 53 -5.73 -2.95 -12.82
CA ARG A 53 -5.29 -4.36 -12.72
C ARG A 53 -3.78 -4.42 -12.47
N VAL A 54 -3.40 -5.01 -11.34
CA VAL A 54 -1.98 -5.18 -10.98
C VAL A 54 -1.53 -6.56 -11.44
N LEU A 55 -1.04 -6.66 -12.67
CA LEU A 55 -0.75 -7.96 -13.30
C LEU A 55 0.55 -8.66 -12.84
N ASP A 56 1.26 -8.19 -11.80
CA ASP A 56 2.61 -8.69 -11.48
C ASP A 56 2.90 -8.89 -9.98
N SER A 57 1.91 -9.34 -9.21
CA SER A 57 2.16 -9.76 -7.82
C SER A 57 2.43 -11.26 -7.75
N LYS A 58 3.69 -11.66 -7.93
CA LYS A 58 4.14 -12.97 -7.42
C LYS A 58 3.97 -12.93 -5.89
N PRO A 59 3.20 -13.84 -5.28
CA PRO A 59 2.97 -13.80 -3.84
C PRO A 59 4.30 -13.98 -3.13
N ILE A 60 4.73 -12.95 -2.40
CA ILE A 60 5.84 -13.07 -1.46
C ILE A 60 5.32 -13.93 -0.32
N HIS A 61 5.90 -15.12 -0.15
CA HIS A 61 5.63 -16.02 0.97
C HIS A 61 5.86 -15.26 2.28
N ILE A 62 4.78 -15.02 3.02
CA ILE A 62 4.81 -14.42 4.35
C ILE A 62 5.50 -15.40 5.31
N HIS A 63 6.73 -15.11 5.73
CA HIS A 63 7.13 -15.56 7.07
C HIS A 63 6.35 -14.67 8.04
N GLN A 64 5.23 -15.20 8.52
CA GLN A 64 4.42 -14.62 9.58
C GLN A 64 5.35 -14.34 10.78
N PRO A 65 5.45 -13.11 11.31
CA PRO A 65 6.00 -12.96 12.64
C PRO A 65 4.93 -13.54 13.57
N GLU A 66 5.23 -14.71 14.11
CA GLU A 66 4.51 -15.26 15.24
C GLU A 66 4.32 -14.19 16.31
N CYS A 67 3.11 -14.20 16.83
CA CYS A 67 2.54 -13.25 17.73
C CYS A 67 3.39 -13.05 18.99
N ARG A 68 4.14 -11.94 19.13
CA ARG A 68 4.43 -11.41 20.47
C ARG A 68 3.28 -10.53 20.91
N THR A 69 2.22 -11.19 21.35
CA THR A 69 1.35 -10.57 22.35
C THR A 69 2.13 -10.53 23.65
N ALA A 70 2.26 -9.35 24.25
CA ALA A 70 2.20 -9.25 25.71
C ALA A 70 1.43 -7.95 26.04
N PRO A 71 0.26 -8.05 26.69
CA PRO A 71 -0.42 -6.91 27.29
C PRO A 71 0.22 -6.56 28.65
N SER A 72 -0.26 -5.46 29.25
CA SER A 72 0.08 -4.93 30.59
C SER A 72 1.25 -3.93 30.57
N GLN A 73 1.02 -2.61 30.51
CA GLN A 73 0.59 -1.78 31.64
C GLN A 73 1.34 -2.20 32.92
N GLU A 74 2.53 -1.63 33.14
CA GLU A 74 3.16 -1.64 34.45
C GLU A 74 2.67 -0.38 35.19
N THR A 75 1.70 -0.62 36.06
CA THR A 75 1.16 0.31 37.04
C THR A 75 2.15 0.49 38.19
N ALA A 76 2.18 1.72 38.69
CA ALA A 76 2.75 2.21 39.94
C ALA A 76 2.85 1.23 41.11
N ALA A 77 4.00 1.27 41.82
CA ALA A 77 4.12 1.43 43.28
C ALA A 77 5.58 1.68 43.67
#